data_AF-A0A7G9WK07-F1
#
_entry.id   AF-A0A7G9WK07-F1
#
_cell.length_a   1.000
_cell.length_b   1.000
_cell.length_c   1.000
_cell.angle_alpha   90.00
_cell.angle_beta   90.00
_cell.angle_gamma   90.00
#
_symmetry.space_group_name_H-M   'P 1'
#
loop_
_entity.id
_entity.type
_entity.pdbx_description
1 polymer ?
#
loop_
_entity_poly.entity_id
_entity_poly.type
_entity_poly.pdbx_seq_one_letter_code
_entity_poly.pdbx_strand_id
1 'polypeptide(L)'
;MNSVIRIRICRQCGREFLGGPHAWYCPECRAERKREQTNRCKRNGAVRKLGSIDHCQICGKEYIVEGGLQRYCASCAAKHLKEVDNAASLEYKKKNPEKIKKANVEFLQRNDGRMRKVLWQNRIKQLRTSAKITQRELGEAIGSSQSHVSQWELGTRRPDEKNYEKICNFFQVESLERK
;
A
#
# COMPACT_ATOMS: atom_id res chain seq x y z
N MET A 1 -36.35 -0.05 0.75
CA MET A 1 -35.91 -1.43 1.02
C MET A 1 -35.78 -2.18 -0.31
N ASN A 2 -34.61 -2.14 -0.95
CA ASN A 2 -34.38 -2.89 -2.19
C ASN A 2 -33.98 -4.31 -1.82
N SER A 3 -34.95 -5.23 -1.85
CA SER A 3 -34.65 -6.66 -1.75
C SER A 3 -33.71 -7.06 -2.91
N VAL A 4 -32.53 -7.55 -2.54
CA VAL A 4 -31.51 -8.09 -3.46
C VAL A 4 -31.97 -9.44 -4.06
N ILE A 5 -33.02 -10.03 -3.49
CA ILE A 5 -33.64 -11.27 -3.93
C ILE A 5 -34.70 -10.95 -4.97
N ARG A 6 -34.54 -11.52 -6.17
CA ARG A 6 -35.48 -11.39 -7.30
C ARG A 6 -35.78 -12.76 -7.88
N ILE A 7 -36.88 -12.86 -8.63
CA ILE A 7 -37.21 -14.06 -9.39
C ILE A 7 -36.18 -14.21 -10.52
N ARG A 8 -35.63 -15.43 -10.66
CA ARG A 8 -34.61 -15.81 -11.64
C ARG A 8 -35.01 -17.16 -12.23
N ILE A 9 -34.57 -17.41 -13.47
CA ILE A 9 -34.80 -18.67 -14.17
C ILE A 9 -33.57 -19.56 -14.01
N CYS A 10 -33.77 -20.81 -13.60
CA CYS A 10 -32.70 -21.80 -13.49
C CYS A 10 -32.15 -22.19 -14.87
N ARG A 11 -30.82 -22.13 -15.06
CA ARG A 11 -30.18 -22.51 -16.33
C ARG A 11 -30.19 -24.01 -16.67
N GLN A 12 -30.56 -24.86 -15.71
CA GLN A 12 -30.56 -26.32 -15.89
C GLN A 12 -31.97 -26.87 -16.14
N CYS A 13 -32.95 -26.46 -15.34
CA CYS A 13 -34.32 -26.98 -15.43
C CYS A 13 -35.38 -25.95 -15.86
N GLY A 14 -35.00 -24.67 -16.06
CA GLY A 14 -35.92 -23.62 -16.49
C GLY A 14 -36.91 -23.13 -15.42
N ARG A 15 -36.93 -23.69 -14.20
CA ARG A 15 -37.86 -23.27 -13.13
C ARG A 15 -37.52 -21.87 -12.62
N GLU A 16 -38.57 -21.08 -12.34
CA GLU A 16 -38.47 -19.81 -11.63
C GLU A 16 -38.20 -20.02 -10.14
N PHE A 17 -37.24 -19.27 -9.60
CA PHE A 17 -36.90 -19.34 -8.18
C PHE A 17 -36.44 -17.98 -7.65
N LEU A 18 -36.59 -17.77 -6.35
CA LEU A 18 -36.10 -16.57 -5.67
C LEU A 18 -34.59 -16.70 -5.44
N GLY A 19 -33.82 -15.77 -6.00
CA GLY A 19 -32.36 -15.82 -5.95
C GLY A 19 -31.71 -14.44 -5.85
N GLY A 20 -30.50 -14.42 -5.27
CA GLY A 20 -29.63 -13.24 -5.31
C GLY A 20 -29.13 -12.93 -6.73
N PRO A 21 -28.38 -11.83 -6.92
CA PRO A 21 -28.00 -11.32 -8.25
C PRO A 21 -27.18 -12.31 -9.09
N HIS A 22 -26.41 -13.20 -8.45
CA HIS A 22 -25.57 -14.20 -9.10
C HIS A 22 -26.13 -15.63 -8.98
N ALA A 23 -27.38 -15.83 -8.58
CA ALA A 23 -27.96 -17.16 -8.49
C ALA A 23 -28.33 -17.69 -9.88
N TRP A 24 -27.56 -18.64 -10.40
CA TRP A 24 -27.77 -19.25 -11.73
C TRP A 24 -28.65 -20.51 -11.72
N TYR A 25 -28.75 -21.19 -10.57
CA TYR A 25 -29.46 -22.47 -10.43
C TYR A 25 -30.39 -22.46 -9.23
N CYS A 26 -31.54 -23.12 -9.38
CA CYS A 26 -32.49 -23.36 -8.30
C CYS A 26 -31.89 -24.25 -7.19
N PRO A 27 -32.48 -24.29 -5.99
CA PRO A 27 -31.96 -25.08 -4.86
C PRO A 27 -31.77 -26.56 -5.18
N GLU A 28 -32.70 -27.17 -5.93
CA GLU A 28 -32.65 -28.58 -6.32
C GLU A 28 -31.47 -28.88 -7.25
N CYS A 29 -31.38 -28.17 -8.39
CA CYS A 29 -30.26 -28.35 -9.32
C CYS A 29 -28.90 -28.01 -8.67
N ARG A 30 -28.85 -27.06 -7.73
CA ARG A 30 -27.62 -26.78 -6.97
C ARG A 30 -27.22 -27.97 -6.08
N ALA A 31 -28.20 -28.59 -5.41
CA ALA A 31 -27.96 -29.76 -4.57
C ALA A 31 -27.47 -30.95 -5.40
N GLU A 32 -28.06 -31.17 -6.57
CA GLU A 32 -27.64 -32.19 -7.52
C GLU A 32 -26.18 -31.99 -7.97
N ARG A 33 -25.83 -30.81 -8.48
CA ARG A 33 -24.44 -30.51 -8.87
C ARG A 33 -23.44 -30.67 -7.72
N LYS A 34 -23.84 -30.29 -6.50
CA LYS A 34 -23.00 -30.48 -5.32
C LYS A 34 -22.77 -31.97 -5.02
N ARG A 35 -23.78 -32.82 -5.16
CA ARG A 35 -23.66 -34.28 -5.01
C ARG A 35 -22.72 -34.85 -6.07
N GLU A 36 -22.92 -34.49 -7.33
CA GLU A 36 -22.06 -34.93 -8.44
C GLU A 36 -20.59 -34.53 -8.22
N GLN A 37 -20.34 -33.27 -7.84
CA GLN A 37 -19.00 -32.79 -7.53
C GLN A 37 -18.39 -33.56 -6.37
N THR A 38 -19.15 -33.81 -5.31
CA THR A 38 -18.68 -34.56 -4.13
C THR A 38 -18.31 -36.00 -4.51
N ASN A 39 -19.16 -36.66 -5.31
CA ASN A 39 -18.91 -38.02 -5.79
C ASN A 39 -17.67 -38.10 -6.68
N ARG A 40 -17.48 -37.11 -7.56
CA ARG A 40 -16.27 -36.98 -8.38
C ARG A 40 -15.01 -36.80 -7.52
N CYS A 41 -15.05 -35.94 -6.51
CA CYS A 41 -13.93 -35.74 -5.59
C CYS A 41 -13.61 -37.02 -4.78
N LYS A 42 -14.64 -37.76 -4.33
CA LYS A 42 -14.45 -39.04 -3.62
C LYS A 42 -13.82 -40.12 -4.51
N ARG A 43 -14.25 -40.21 -5.78
CA ARG A 43 -13.73 -41.21 -6.73
C ARG A 43 -12.30 -40.90 -7.18
N ASN A 44 -12.03 -39.66 -7.55
CA ASN A 44 -10.77 -39.30 -8.19
C ASN A 44 -9.69 -38.87 -7.19
N GLY A 45 -10.07 -38.55 -5.95
CA GLY A 45 -9.16 -37.98 -4.96
C GLY A 45 -8.69 -36.57 -5.33
N ALA A 46 -7.80 -36.02 -4.50
CA ALA A 46 -7.14 -34.76 -4.80
C ALA A 46 -6.05 -34.98 -5.86
N VAL A 47 -6.04 -34.13 -6.90
CA VAL A 47 -5.02 -34.17 -7.96
C VAL A 47 -3.61 -33.98 -7.38
N ARG A 48 -3.48 -33.14 -6.35
CA ARG A 48 -2.25 -32.93 -5.58
C ARG A 48 -2.45 -33.42 -4.16
N LYS A 49 -1.55 -34.27 -3.67
CA LYS A 49 -1.56 -34.74 -2.28
C LYS A 49 -0.85 -33.72 -1.40
N LEU A 50 -1.47 -33.32 -0.29
CA LEU A 50 -0.82 -32.49 0.72
C LEU A 50 0.37 -33.26 1.32
N GLY A 51 1.48 -32.56 1.54
CA GLY A 51 2.74 -33.14 2.02
C GLY A 51 3.60 -33.81 0.94
N SER A 52 3.16 -33.88 -0.32
CA SER A 52 4.02 -34.32 -1.43
C SER A 52 5.01 -33.23 -1.84
N ILE A 53 6.06 -33.63 -2.57
CA ILE A 53 7.05 -32.71 -3.14
C ILE A 53 6.58 -32.25 -4.52
N ASP A 54 6.64 -30.94 -4.78
CA ASP A 54 6.35 -30.33 -6.07
C ASP A 54 7.39 -29.25 -6.41
N HIS A 55 7.41 -28.77 -7.65
CA HIS A 55 8.46 -27.90 -8.17
C HIS A 55 7.95 -26.48 -8.41
N CYS A 56 8.73 -25.49 -7.97
CA CYS A 56 8.39 -24.09 -8.12
C CYS A 56 8.44 -23.66 -9.59
N GLN A 57 7.35 -23.11 -10.13
CA GLN A 57 7.28 -22.67 -11.54
C GLN A 57 8.25 -21.54 -11.91
N ILE A 58 8.78 -20.80 -10.92
CA ILE A 58 9.73 -19.69 -11.14
C ILE A 58 11.19 -20.14 -11.09
N CYS A 59 11.56 -21.01 -10.14
CA CYS A 59 12.96 -21.34 -9.87
C CYS A 59 13.28 -22.84 -9.97
N GLY A 60 12.29 -23.69 -10.22
CA GLY A 60 12.43 -25.14 -10.32
C GLY A 60 12.67 -25.87 -8.99
N LYS A 61 12.92 -25.15 -7.88
CA LYS A 61 13.18 -25.79 -6.59
C LYS A 61 11.99 -26.57 -6.07
N GLU A 62 12.29 -27.70 -5.45
CA GLU A 62 11.33 -28.54 -4.73
C GLU A 62 10.76 -27.80 -3.51
N TYR A 63 9.48 -28.05 -3.22
CA TYR A 63 8.81 -27.59 -2.03
C TYR A 63 7.73 -28.59 -1.59
N ILE A 64 7.38 -28.56 -0.31
CA ILE A 64 6.30 -29.38 0.25
C ILE A 64 4.96 -28.70 -0.03
N VAL A 65 4.02 -29.45 -0.62
CA VAL A 65 2.69 -28.94 -0.96
C VAL A 65 1.84 -28.79 0.31
N GLU A 66 1.61 -27.56 0.72
CA GLU A 66 0.72 -27.20 1.84
C GLU A 66 -0.69 -26.85 1.37
N GLY A 67 -0.84 -26.45 0.10
CA GLY A 67 -2.13 -26.09 -0.48
C GLY A 67 -2.28 -26.48 -1.95
N GLY A 68 -3.50 -26.82 -2.37
CA GLY A 68 -3.77 -27.28 -3.75
C GLY A 68 -3.49 -26.24 -4.83
N LEU A 69 -3.61 -24.94 -4.50
CA LEU A 69 -3.33 -23.81 -5.39
C LEU A 69 -1.88 -23.31 -5.30
N GLN A 70 -1.03 -23.95 -4.50
CA GLN A 70 0.37 -23.57 -4.37
C GLN A 70 1.12 -23.82 -5.68
N ARG A 71 1.75 -22.77 -6.20
CA ARG A 71 2.49 -22.79 -7.48
C ARG A 71 3.98 -22.52 -7.32
N TYR A 72 4.36 -21.92 -6.19
CA TYR A 72 5.70 -21.41 -5.95
C TYR A 72 6.17 -21.81 -4.55
N CYS A 73 7.49 -21.90 -4.36
CA CYS A 73 8.09 -21.99 -3.04
C CYS A 73 7.89 -20.66 -2.28
N ALA A 74 8.00 -20.68 -0.94
CA ALA A 74 7.71 -19.51 -0.10
C ALA A 74 8.46 -18.23 -0.52
N SER A 75 9.74 -18.36 -0.87
CA SER A 75 10.57 -17.21 -1.29
C SER A 75 10.13 -16.62 -2.64
N CYS A 76 9.80 -17.46 -3.61
CA CYS A 76 9.32 -17.03 -4.92
C CYS A 76 7.87 -16.53 -4.86
N ALA A 77 7.03 -17.13 -4.01
CA ALA A 77 5.67 -16.66 -3.76
C ALA A 77 5.66 -15.23 -3.22
N ALA A 78 6.48 -14.93 -2.22
CA ALA A 78 6.57 -13.59 -1.64
C ALA A 78 7.01 -12.54 -2.66
N LYS A 79 8.01 -12.86 -3.51
CA LYS A 79 8.47 -11.98 -4.58
C LYS A 79 7.37 -11.71 -5.60
N HIS A 80 6.75 -12.78 -6.11
CA HIS A 80 5.68 -12.67 -7.09
C HIS A 80 4.47 -11.91 -6.55
N LEU A 81 4.03 -12.18 -5.31
CA LEU A 81 2.91 -11.46 -4.70
C LEU A 81 3.21 -9.96 -4.60
N LYS A 82 4.42 -9.60 -4.16
CA LYS A 82 4.87 -8.20 -4.10
C LYS A 82 4.88 -7.53 -5.48
N GLU A 83 5.32 -8.23 -6.52
CA GLU A 83 5.30 -7.71 -7.90
C GLU A 83 3.88 -7.44 -8.39
N VAL A 84 2.95 -8.37 -8.16
CA VAL A 84 1.53 -8.21 -8.51
C VAL A 84 0.90 -7.05 -7.73
N ASP A 85 1.12 -6.98 -6.42
CA ASP A 85 0.58 -5.91 -5.58
C ASP A 85 1.13 -4.53 -5.98
N ASN A 86 2.43 -4.45 -6.29
CA ASN A 86 3.05 -3.22 -6.78
C ASN A 86 2.44 -2.78 -8.11
N ALA A 87 2.25 -3.71 -9.06
CA ALA A 87 1.63 -3.42 -10.35
C ALA A 87 0.20 -2.90 -10.17
N ALA A 88 -0.60 -3.57 -9.34
CA ALA A 88 -1.96 -3.14 -9.00
C ALA A 88 -1.99 -1.77 -8.31
N SER A 89 -1.07 -1.51 -7.38
CA SER A 89 -0.93 -0.22 -6.70
C SER A 89 -0.57 0.91 -7.67
N LEU A 90 0.37 0.66 -8.60
CA LEU A 90 0.74 1.62 -9.63
C LEU A 90 -0.44 1.91 -10.56
N GLU A 91 -1.16 0.89 -11.00
CA GLU A 91 -2.36 1.05 -11.82
C GLU A 91 -3.46 1.84 -11.10
N TYR A 92 -3.70 1.53 -9.82
CA TYR A 92 -4.65 2.27 -8.99
C TYR A 92 -4.26 3.75 -8.86
N LYS A 93 -2.98 4.05 -8.58
CA LYS A 93 -2.46 5.42 -8.49
C LYS A 93 -2.62 6.17 -9.82
N LYS A 94 -2.33 5.51 -10.95
CA LYS A 94 -2.54 6.07 -12.30
C LYS A 94 -4.01 6.38 -12.57
N LYS A 95 -4.92 5.47 -12.19
CA LYS A 95 -6.38 5.65 -12.40
C LYS A 95 -7.01 6.65 -11.42
N ASN A 96 -6.42 6.87 -10.24
CA ASN A 96 -7.03 7.66 -9.17
C ASN A 96 -6.10 8.77 -8.60
N PRO A 97 -5.49 9.64 -9.43
CA PRO A 97 -4.55 10.65 -8.94
C PRO A 97 -5.19 11.64 -7.97
N GLU A 98 -6.42 12.08 -8.24
CA GLU A 98 -7.16 13.05 -7.41
C GLU A 98 -7.53 12.49 -6.03
N LYS A 99 -7.92 11.21 -5.95
CA LYS A 99 -8.19 10.55 -4.66
C LYS A 99 -6.92 10.45 -3.82
N ILE A 100 -5.78 10.14 -4.45
CA ILE A 100 -4.49 10.08 -3.76
C ILE A 100 -4.09 11.46 -3.25
N LYS A 101 -4.20 12.51 -4.08
CA LYS A 101 -3.95 13.90 -3.65
C LYS A 101 -4.84 14.29 -2.47
N LYS A 102 -6.15 14.03 -2.56
CA LYS A 102 -7.12 14.33 -1.50
C LYS A 102 -6.78 13.58 -0.21
N ALA A 103 -6.48 12.28 -0.28
CA ALA A 103 -6.09 11.48 0.88
C ALA A 103 -4.78 11.98 1.53
N ASN A 104 -3.81 12.40 0.71
CA ASN A 104 -2.57 12.99 1.22
C ASN A 104 -2.84 14.34 1.92
N VAL A 105 -3.69 15.18 1.35
CA VAL A 105 -4.12 16.46 1.97
C VAL A 105 -4.87 16.20 3.28
N GLU A 106 -5.79 15.24 3.30
CA GLU A 106 -6.53 14.86 4.51
C GLU A 106 -5.60 14.29 5.59
N PHE A 107 -4.66 13.41 5.22
CA PHE A 107 -3.60 12.96 6.12
C PHE A 107 -2.77 14.13 6.66
N LEU A 108 -2.51 15.14 5.81
CA LEU A 108 -1.83 16.38 6.18
C LEU A 108 -2.71 17.34 7.01
N GLN A 109 -4.00 17.06 7.20
CA GLN A 109 -4.91 17.92 7.96
C GLN A 109 -5.47 17.24 9.22
N ARG A 110 -5.28 15.93 9.38
CA ARG A 110 -5.63 15.21 10.61
C ARG A 110 -4.84 15.75 11.81
N ASN A 111 -5.56 16.30 12.79
CA ASN A 111 -5.09 16.71 14.11
C ASN A 111 -5.50 15.65 15.14
N ASP A 112 -4.81 14.52 15.13
CA ASP A 112 -5.08 13.33 15.94
C ASP A 112 -4.21 13.27 17.21
N GLY A 113 -3.62 14.39 17.63
CA GLY A 113 -2.78 14.47 18.83
C GLY A 113 -1.43 13.75 18.73
N ARG A 114 -1.14 13.01 17.64
CA ARG A 114 0.20 12.56 17.27
C ARG A 114 0.88 13.59 16.36
N MET A 115 0.80 14.85 16.75
CA MET A 115 1.11 15.99 15.89
C MET A 115 2.49 15.86 15.24
N ARG A 116 2.46 16.05 13.92
CA ARG A 116 3.56 15.90 12.99
C ARG A 116 4.79 16.70 13.37
N LYS A 117 5.95 16.04 13.24
CA LYS A 117 7.29 16.63 13.12
C LYS A 117 7.22 17.73 12.05
N VAL A 118 7.00 18.97 12.49
CA VAL A 118 6.96 20.17 11.66
C VAL A 118 8.26 20.20 10.87
N LEU A 119 8.21 20.13 9.54
CA LEU A 119 9.43 19.93 8.74
C LEU A 119 10.17 21.26 8.53
N TRP A 120 10.71 21.80 9.62
CA TRP A 120 11.60 22.97 9.64
C TRP A 120 12.81 22.78 8.70
N GLN A 121 13.22 21.54 8.40
CA GLN A 121 14.34 21.25 7.49
C GLN A 121 14.15 21.82 6.08
N ASN A 122 12.91 21.81 5.57
CA ASN A 122 12.60 22.32 4.23
C ASN A 122 12.60 23.85 4.21
N ARG A 123 12.33 24.49 5.36
CA ARG A 123 12.29 25.95 5.46
C ARG A 123 13.67 26.56 5.37
N ILE A 124 14.68 25.97 6.02
CA ILE A 124 16.07 26.44 5.92
C ILE A 124 16.54 26.41 4.47
N LYS A 125 16.32 25.30 3.76
CA LYS A 125 16.68 25.18 2.34
C LYS A 125 15.96 26.21 1.47
N GLN A 126 14.68 26.47 1.74
CA GLN A 126 13.89 27.49 1.03
C GLN A 126 14.46 28.89 1.26
N LEU A 127 14.70 29.28 2.51
CA LEU A 127 15.25 30.58 2.90
C LEU A 127 16.64 30.80 2.29
N ARG A 128 17.49 29.77 2.35
CA ARG A 128 18.82 29.77 1.77
C ARG A 128 18.78 29.97 0.24
N THR A 129 17.87 29.28 -0.45
CA THR A 129 17.71 29.39 -1.90
C THR A 129 17.12 30.74 -2.32
N SER A 130 16.15 31.27 -1.56
CA SER A 130 15.61 32.62 -1.82
C SER A 130 16.65 33.72 -1.60
N ALA A 131 17.53 33.54 -0.62
CA ALA A 131 18.66 34.44 -0.37
C ALA A 131 19.87 34.20 -1.30
N LYS A 132 19.80 33.19 -2.20
CA LYS A 132 20.84 32.81 -3.17
C LYS A 132 22.22 32.52 -2.56
N ILE A 133 22.24 31.97 -1.35
CA ILE A 133 23.48 31.61 -0.65
C ILE A 133 23.69 30.09 -0.63
N THR A 134 24.93 29.66 -0.46
CA THR A 134 25.31 28.24 -0.34
C THR A 134 25.20 27.74 1.10
N GLN A 135 25.20 26.42 1.30
CA GLN A 135 25.19 25.84 2.65
C GLN A 135 26.44 26.22 3.45
N ARG A 136 27.57 26.41 2.76
CA ARG A 136 28.83 26.84 3.35
C ARG A 136 28.75 28.28 3.84
N GLU A 137 28.27 29.19 3.00
CA GLU A 137 28.08 30.60 3.35
C GLU A 137 27.08 30.78 4.49
N LEU A 138 25.99 30.00 4.51
CA LEU A 138 25.05 30.02 5.63
C LEU A 138 25.72 29.56 6.93
N GLY A 139 26.53 28.49 6.86
CA GLY A 139 27.30 28.01 8.01
C GLY A 139 28.26 29.08 8.52
N GLU A 140 29.06 29.67 7.64
CA GLU A 140 30.01 30.75 7.98
C GLU A 140 29.29 31.95 8.61
N ALA A 141 28.14 32.37 8.07
CA ALA A 141 27.38 33.51 8.57
C ALA A 141 26.82 33.33 9.99
N ILE A 142 26.44 32.10 10.37
CA ILE A 142 25.91 31.78 11.72
C ILE A 142 26.99 31.20 12.65
N GLY A 143 28.23 31.07 12.19
CA GLY A 143 29.31 30.43 12.94
C GLY A 143 29.08 28.92 13.18
N SER A 144 28.61 28.21 12.16
CA SER A 144 28.44 26.75 12.13
C SER A 144 29.14 26.14 10.91
N SER A 145 29.26 24.82 10.85
CA SER A 145 29.86 24.14 9.70
C SER A 145 28.84 23.92 8.56
N GLN A 146 29.32 23.85 7.32
CA GLN A 146 28.51 23.44 6.17
C GLN A 146 27.84 22.08 6.39
N SER A 147 28.53 21.16 7.09
CA SER A 147 28.02 19.83 7.41
C SER A 147 26.83 19.87 8.36
N HIS A 148 26.82 20.77 9.35
CA HIS A 148 25.65 20.97 10.22
C HIS A 148 24.46 21.50 9.44
N VAL A 149 24.65 22.50 8.57
CA VAL A 149 23.59 23.03 7.70
C VAL A 149 22.99 21.93 6.81
N SER A 150 23.82 21.06 6.26
CA SER A 150 23.37 19.91 5.47
C SER A 150 22.53 18.92 6.30
N GLN A 151 23.00 18.53 7.49
CA GLN A 151 22.25 17.65 8.40
C GLN A 151 20.90 18.26 8.81
N TRP A 152 20.88 19.58 8.97
CA TRP A 152 19.68 20.34 9.27
C TRP A 152 18.68 20.31 8.11
N GLU A 153 19.12 20.58 6.88
CA GLU A 153 18.27 20.51 5.68
C GLU A 153 17.78 19.09 5.35
N LEU A 154 18.55 18.06 5.69
CA LEU A 154 18.17 16.65 5.52
C LEU A 154 17.23 16.15 6.62
N GLY A 155 17.11 16.88 7.74
CA GLY A 155 16.30 16.50 8.90
C GLY A 155 16.89 15.33 9.70
N THR A 156 18.16 15.01 9.50
CA THR A 156 18.89 13.98 10.28
C THR A 156 19.23 14.49 11.68
N ARG A 157 19.44 15.81 11.83
CA ARG A 157 19.71 16.48 13.11
C ARG A 157 18.94 17.79 13.20
N ARG A 158 18.42 18.16 14.37
CA ARG A 158 17.80 19.47 14.62
C ARG A 158 18.86 20.49 15.06
N PRO A 159 18.80 21.76 14.59
CA PRO A 159 19.55 22.84 15.19
C PRO A 159 19.21 22.95 16.68
N ASP A 160 20.25 23.08 17.50
CA ASP A 160 20.15 23.53 18.88
C ASP A 160 19.57 24.93 18.95
N GLU A 161 19.04 25.31 20.12
CA GLU A 161 18.35 26.58 20.35
C GLU A 161 19.19 27.80 19.94
N LYS A 162 20.49 27.79 20.28
CA LYS A 162 21.43 28.85 19.88
C LYS A 162 21.55 28.98 18.36
N ASN A 163 21.69 27.86 17.65
CA ASN A 163 21.77 27.91 16.19
C ASN A 163 20.43 28.20 15.53
N TYR A 164 19.32 27.79 16.15
CA TYR A 164 17.97 28.13 15.71
C TYR A 164 17.75 29.65 15.72
N GLU A 165 18.05 30.32 16.83
CA GLU A 165 17.96 31.78 16.96
C GLU A 165 18.83 32.50 15.94
N LYS A 166 20.06 32.05 15.74
CA LYS A 166 20.96 32.63 14.73
C LYS A 166 20.41 32.52 13.31
N ILE A 167 19.82 31.38 12.96
CA ILE A 167 19.20 31.20 11.63
C ILE A 167 17.99 32.12 11.50
N CYS A 168 17.13 32.21 12.53
CA CYS A 168 15.98 33.11 12.54
C CYS A 168 16.38 34.58 12.37
N ASN A 169 17.39 35.02 13.14
CA ASN A 169 17.93 36.38 13.07
C ASN A 169 18.57 36.67 11.71
N PHE A 170 19.33 35.72 11.16
CA PHE A 170 19.97 35.87 9.85
C PHE A 170 18.96 36.06 8.71
N PHE A 171 17.86 35.29 8.73
CA PHE A 171 16.81 35.39 7.71
C PHE A 171 15.66 36.36 8.08
N GLN A 172 15.74 37.03 9.23
CA GLN A 172 14.70 37.90 9.78
C GLN A 172 13.31 37.24 9.79
N VAL A 173 13.26 35.99 10.25
CA VAL A 173 12.01 35.22 10.36
C VAL A 173 11.66 34.96 11.83
N GLU A 174 10.37 35.10 12.15
CA GLU A 174 9.83 34.81 13.49
C GLU A 174 10.01 33.33 13.88
N SER A 175 9.88 32.43 12.90
CA SER A 175 10.05 30.99 13.11
C SER A 175 10.45 30.27 11.80
N LEU A 176 11.20 29.18 11.93
CA LEU A 176 11.50 28.26 10.83
C LEU A 176 10.35 27.27 10.56
N GLU A 177 9.26 27.38 11.31
CA GLU A 177 8.03 26.63 11.10
C GLU A 177 7.13 27.35 10.07
N ARG A 178 6.42 26.59 9.23
CA ARG A 178 5.36 27.18 8.37
C ARG A 178 4.11 27.37 9.23
N LYS A 179 3.53 28.57 9.21
CA LYS A 179 2.16 28.84 9.71
C LYS A 179 1.14 27.94 9.03
#